data_AF-A0A8X8CTD0-F1
#
_entry.id   AF-A0A8X8CTD0-F1
#
_cell.length_a   1.000
_cell.length_b   1.000
_cell.length_c   1.000
_cell.angle_alpha   90.00
_cell.angle_beta   90.00
_cell.angle_gamma   90.00
#
_symmetry.space_group_name_H-M   'P 1'
#
loop_
_entity.id
_entity.type
_entity.pdbx_description
1 polymer ?
#
loop_
_entity_poly.entity_id
_entity_poly.type
_entity_poly.pdbx_seq_one_letter_code
_entity_poly.pdbx_strand_id
1 'polypeptide(L)'
;MVVGAIKDAVAKAIGHGARRVVVPGNFPIGCFPLYLSQSQPNDAAAYDEFHCLKGLNSFASYHNELLKQTVEGLKTNYPDVIIVYGDYYKAFMSIYQNAQSLGFDTKSLRKACCGTGGDHNFSLWRMCGAPDVPVCPNPDQHISWDGVHLT
;
A
#
# COMPACT_ATOMS: atom_id res chain seq x y z
N MET A 1 1.71 13.36 -14.99
CA MET A 1 1.50 13.00 -13.56
C MET A 1 0.71 11.70 -13.48
N VAL A 2 0.94 10.88 -12.44
CA VAL A 2 0.35 9.53 -12.29
C VAL A 2 -1.19 9.54 -12.34
N VAL A 3 -1.85 10.48 -11.65
CA VAL A 3 -3.33 10.58 -11.63
C VAL A 3 -3.90 10.81 -13.04
N GLY A 4 -3.22 11.60 -13.87
CA GLY A 4 -3.62 11.82 -15.27
C GLY A 4 -3.57 10.53 -16.10
N ALA A 5 -2.51 9.73 -15.94
CA ALA A 5 -2.39 8.45 -16.62
C ALA A 5 -3.48 7.46 -16.16
N ILE A 6 -3.85 7.45 -14.87
CA ILE A 6 -4.97 6.64 -14.37
C ILE A 6 -6.29 7.08 -15.01
N LYS A 7 -6.55 8.40 -15.10
CA LYS A 7 -7.74 8.95 -15.77
C LYS A 7 -7.83 8.47 -17.22
N ASP A 8 -6.73 8.58 -17.96
CA ASP A 8 -6.67 8.21 -19.37
C ASP A 8 -6.88 6.71 -19.56
N ALA A 9 -6.31 5.88 -18.68
CA ALA A 9 -6.53 4.44 -18.69
C ALA A 9 -7.99 4.06 -18.43
N VAL A 10 -8.66 4.70 -17.45
CA VAL A 10 -10.08 4.48 -17.18
C VAL A 10 -10.95 4.89 -18.37
N ALA A 11 -10.70 6.07 -18.94
CA ALA A 11 -11.43 6.54 -20.13
C ALA A 11 -11.24 5.58 -21.32
N LYS A 12 -10.01 5.10 -21.55
CA LYS A 12 -9.72 4.11 -22.59
C LYS A 12 -10.45 2.80 -22.35
N ALA A 13 -10.47 2.29 -21.12
CA ALA A 13 -11.19 1.06 -20.79
C ALA A 13 -12.70 1.20 -21.06
N ILE A 14 -13.29 2.34 -20.71
CA ILE A 14 -14.70 2.67 -21.02
C ILE A 14 -14.94 2.71 -22.53
N GLY A 15 -14.02 3.34 -23.28
CA GLY A 15 -14.05 3.36 -24.75
C GLY A 15 -13.99 1.97 -25.39
N HIS A 16 -13.36 1.00 -24.71
CA HIS A 16 -13.35 -0.41 -25.11
C HIS A 16 -14.52 -1.23 -24.55
N GLY A 17 -15.53 -0.59 -23.94
CA GLY A 17 -16.76 -1.26 -23.52
C GLY A 17 -16.85 -1.56 -22.02
N ALA A 18 -15.87 -1.17 -21.19
CA ALA A 18 -16.02 -1.30 -19.75
C ALA A 18 -17.23 -0.50 -19.25
N ARG A 19 -18.03 -1.11 -18.35
CA ARG A 19 -19.22 -0.49 -17.73
C ARG A 19 -19.16 -0.44 -16.21
N ARG A 20 -18.19 -1.14 -15.61
CA ARG A 20 -17.92 -1.15 -14.18
C ARG A 20 -16.41 -1.08 -13.98
N VAL A 21 -15.93 -0.03 -13.31
CA VAL A 21 -14.50 0.21 -13.12
C VAL A 21 -14.24 0.56 -11.66
N VAL A 22 -13.32 -0.19 -11.03
CA VAL A 22 -12.79 0.15 -9.71
C VAL A 22 -11.44 0.82 -9.91
N VAL A 23 -11.27 1.99 -9.31
CA VAL A 23 -10.01 2.76 -9.33
C VAL A 23 -9.39 2.67 -7.95
N PRO A 24 -8.37 1.84 -7.73
CA PRO A 24 -7.74 1.68 -6.43
C PRO A 24 -6.93 2.93 -6.06
N GLY A 25 -7.07 3.37 -4.82
CA GLY A 25 -6.16 4.33 -4.20
C GLY A 25 -4.82 3.70 -3.85
N ASN A 26 -3.90 4.54 -3.40
CA ASN A 26 -2.61 4.10 -2.87
C ASN A 26 -2.71 3.69 -1.39
N PHE A 27 -1.85 2.78 -0.97
CA PHE A 27 -1.71 2.33 0.42
C PHE A 27 -1.02 3.40 1.31
N PRO A 28 -1.07 3.28 2.66
CA PRO A 28 -0.18 4.00 3.56
C PRO A 28 1.25 3.44 3.42
N ILE A 29 1.92 3.80 2.33
CA ILE A 29 3.23 3.25 1.97
C ILE A 29 4.31 3.52 3.04
N GLY A 30 4.12 4.50 3.92
CA GLY A 30 5.02 4.74 5.04
C GLY A 30 5.06 3.61 6.07
N CYS A 31 4.11 2.67 6.02
CA CYS A 31 4.09 1.48 6.86
C CYS A 31 4.84 0.27 6.27
N PHE A 32 5.34 0.37 5.04
CA PHE A 32 5.87 -0.79 4.33
C PHE A 32 7.35 -1.04 4.71
N PRO A 33 7.77 -2.31 4.92
CA PRO A 33 9.14 -2.64 5.31
C PRO A 33 10.22 -2.04 4.40
N LEU A 34 9.98 -1.96 3.08
CA LEU A 34 10.89 -1.32 2.13
C LEU A 34 11.30 0.10 2.54
N TYR A 35 10.32 0.93 2.91
CA TYR A 35 10.57 2.34 3.23
C TYR A 35 11.09 2.50 4.66
N LEU A 36 10.59 1.68 5.59
CA LEU A 36 11.05 1.67 6.97
C LEU A 36 12.51 1.22 7.09
N SER A 37 12.96 0.24 6.29
CA SER A 37 14.38 -0.18 6.24
C SER A 37 15.32 0.90 5.70
N GLN A 38 14.80 1.90 5.00
CA GLN A 38 15.60 2.99 4.41
C GLN A 38 15.55 4.28 5.24
N SER A 39 14.66 4.38 6.23
CA SER A 39 14.55 5.56 7.06
C SER A 39 15.58 5.59 8.18
N GLN A 40 15.93 6.79 8.62
CA GLN A 40 16.88 6.97 9.71
C GLN A 40 16.21 6.57 11.04
N PRO A 41 16.83 5.69 11.85
CA PRO A 41 16.25 5.24 13.12
C PRO A 41 16.11 6.37 14.16
N ASN A 42 16.91 7.43 14.04
CA ASN A 42 17.07 8.45 15.08
C ASN A 42 16.14 9.67 14.94
N ASP A 43 15.28 9.71 13.92
CA ASP A 43 14.30 10.78 13.76
C ASP A 43 12.91 10.32 14.21
N ALA A 44 12.69 10.31 15.53
CA ALA A 44 11.38 9.98 16.10
C ALA A 44 10.25 10.87 15.58
N ALA A 45 10.56 12.10 15.14
CA ALA A 45 9.57 13.02 14.59
C ALA A 45 9.13 12.64 13.17
N ALA A 46 9.82 11.75 12.47
CA ALA A 46 9.42 11.25 11.16
C ALA A 46 8.25 10.24 11.23
N TYR A 47 8.00 9.64 12.39
CA TYR A 47 7.03 8.55 12.56
C TYR A 47 5.73 9.00 13.21
N ASP A 48 4.65 8.26 12.94
CA ASP A 48 3.35 8.36 13.61
C ASP A 48 3.23 7.37 14.79
N GLU A 49 2.07 7.34 15.44
CA GLU A 49 1.79 6.42 16.56
C GLU A 49 1.89 4.93 16.17
N PHE A 50 1.71 4.61 14.90
CA PHE A 50 1.83 3.25 14.34
C PHE A 50 3.26 2.88 13.92
N HIS A 51 4.20 3.82 14.14
CA HIS A 51 5.59 3.74 13.70
C HIS A 51 5.73 3.65 12.18
N CYS A 52 4.82 4.30 11.45
CA CYS A 52 4.90 4.48 10.01
C CYS A 52 5.45 5.88 9.67
N LEU A 53 6.06 6.02 8.49
CA LEU A 53 6.65 7.28 8.03
C LEU A 53 5.56 8.29 7.61
N LYS A 54 5.42 9.38 8.37
CA LYS A 54 4.40 10.42 8.14
C LYS A 54 4.54 11.08 6.77
N GLY A 55 5.76 11.41 6.35
CA GLY A 55 6.00 12.08 5.06
C GLY A 55 5.47 11.27 3.88
N LEU A 56 5.70 9.95 3.89
CA LEU A 56 5.23 9.05 2.83
C LEU A 56 3.71 8.80 2.91
N ASN A 57 3.16 8.68 4.11
CA ASN A 57 1.71 8.56 4.31
C ASN A 57 0.95 9.83 3.87
N SER A 58 1.50 11.01 4.15
CA SER A 58 0.98 12.30 3.66
C SER A 58 1.05 12.40 2.13
N PHE A 59 2.16 11.96 1.53
CA PHE A 59 2.30 11.91 0.08
C PHE A 59 1.25 11.00 -0.58
N ALA A 60 1.06 9.78 -0.04
CA ALA A 60 0.03 8.86 -0.53
C ALA A 60 -1.39 9.41 -0.35
N SER A 61 -1.66 10.06 0.79
CA SER A 61 -2.95 10.70 1.06
C SER A 61 -3.26 11.83 0.07
N TYR A 62 -2.28 12.69 -0.21
CA TYR A 62 -2.41 13.76 -1.21
C TYR A 62 -2.68 13.21 -2.61
N HIS A 63 -1.96 12.17 -3.04
CA HIS A 63 -2.26 11.47 -4.28
C HIS A 63 -3.71 10.95 -4.32
N ASN A 64 -4.17 10.33 -3.23
CA ASN A 64 -5.51 9.76 -3.13
C ASN A 64 -6.61 10.83 -3.16
N GLU A 65 -6.38 12.02 -2.60
CA GLU A 65 -7.31 13.15 -2.69
C GLU A 65 -7.50 13.61 -4.14
N LEU A 66 -6.39 13.80 -4.88
CA LEU A 66 -6.45 14.15 -6.30
C LEU A 66 -7.12 13.04 -7.14
N LEU A 67 -6.86 11.77 -6.81
CA LEU A 67 -7.47 10.64 -7.48
C LEU A 67 -8.98 10.57 -7.23
N LYS A 68 -9.44 10.83 -6.00
CA LYS A 68 -10.87 10.92 -5.66
C LYS A 68 -11.58 12.01 -6.48
N GLN A 69 -11.00 13.21 -6.54
CA GLN A 69 -11.53 14.30 -7.37
C GLN A 69 -11.62 13.90 -8.86
N THR A 70 -10.61 13.20 -9.35
CA THR A 70 -10.58 12.68 -10.73
C THR A 70 -11.66 11.63 -10.98
N VAL A 71 -11.91 10.73 -10.02
CA VAL A 71 -12.98 9.73 -10.10
C VAL A 71 -14.36 10.41 -10.14
N GLU A 72 -14.59 11.45 -9.33
CA GLU A 72 -15.85 12.21 -9.39
C GLU A 72 -16.04 12.93 -10.74
N GLY A 73 -14.96 13.46 -11.32
CA GLY A 73 -14.99 14.01 -12.67
C GLY A 73 -15.31 12.96 -13.74
N LEU A 74 -14.75 11.75 -13.62
CA LEU A 74 -15.04 10.64 -14.54
C LEU A 74 -16.50 10.18 -14.43
N LYS A 75 -17.06 10.08 -13.22
CA LYS A 75 -18.48 9.76 -13.02
C LYS A 75 -19.39 10.78 -13.71
N THR A 76 -19.07 12.06 -13.62
CA THR A 76 -19.81 13.13 -14.31
C THR A 76 -19.75 12.97 -15.83
N ASN A 77 -18.59 12.60 -16.37
CA ASN A 77 -18.38 12.47 -17.82
C ASN A 77 -18.97 11.17 -18.42
N TYR A 78 -19.17 10.14 -17.61
CA TYR A 78 -19.64 8.82 -18.03
C TYR A 78 -20.83 8.36 -17.16
N PRO A 79 -22.00 9.02 -17.25
CA PRO A 79 -23.14 8.75 -16.36
C PRO A 79 -23.70 7.33 -16.47
N ASP A 80 -23.49 6.65 -17.60
CA ASP A 80 -23.93 5.27 -17.83
C ASP A 80 -22.91 4.20 -17.37
N VAL A 81 -21.81 4.61 -16.73
CA VAL A 81 -20.73 3.73 -16.25
C VAL A 81 -20.65 3.81 -14.73
N ILE A 82 -20.58 2.64 -14.07
CA ILE A 82 -20.32 2.56 -12.64
C ILE A 82 -18.82 2.69 -12.41
N ILE A 83 -18.38 3.81 -11.82
CA ILE A 83 -16.99 4.05 -11.47
C ILE A 83 -16.90 4.21 -9.95
N VAL A 84 -16.06 3.42 -9.29
CA VAL A 84 -15.94 3.42 -7.83
C VAL A 84 -14.48 3.60 -7.42
N TYR A 85 -14.23 4.46 -6.43
CA TYR A 85 -12.92 4.58 -5.79
C TYR A 85 -12.74 3.47 -4.75
N GLY A 86 -11.66 2.70 -4.86
CA GLY A 86 -11.26 1.70 -3.86
C GLY A 86 -10.37 2.33 -2.80
N ASP A 87 -10.86 2.50 -1.56
CA ASP A 87 -10.10 3.11 -0.46
C ASP A 87 -9.11 2.13 0.19
N TYR A 88 -8.07 1.77 -0.57
CA TYR A 88 -7.01 0.87 -0.13
C TYR A 88 -6.29 1.38 1.11
N TYR A 89 -6.17 2.71 1.24
CA TYR A 89 -5.55 3.31 2.42
C TYR A 89 -6.31 2.93 3.69
N LYS A 90 -7.63 3.18 3.71
CA LYS A 90 -8.47 2.86 4.87
C LYS A 90 -8.59 1.36 5.09
N ALA A 91 -8.70 0.57 4.02
CA ALA A 91 -8.74 -0.89 4.12
C ALA A 91 -7.49 -1.44 4.81
N PHE A 92 -6.30 -1.00 4.40
CA PHE A 92 -5.05 -1.39 5.03
C PHE A 92 -5.01 -0.94 6.50
N MET A 93 -5.34 0.32 6.81
CA MET A 93 -5.29 0.80 8.20
C MET A 93 -6.28 0.05 9.10
N SER A 94 -7.44 -0.36 8.56
CA SER A 94 -8.38 -1.20 9.30
C SER A 94 -7.77 -2.55 9.65
N ILE A 95 -7.06 -3.20 8.72
CA ILE A 95 -6.31 -4.44 9.00
C ILE A 95 -5.22 -4.18 10.02
N TYR A 96 -4.41 -3.13 9.82
CA TYR A 96 -3.27 -2.82 10.67
C TYR A 96 -3.66 -2.52 12.12
N GLN A 97 -4.76 -1.79 12.33
CA GLN A 97 -5.29 -1.45 13.66
C GLN A 97 -5.96 -2.64 14.35
N ASN A 98 -6.53 -3.57 13.58
CA ASN A 98 -7.20 -4.77 14.10
C ASN A 98 -6.35 -6.04 13.92
N ALA A 99 -5.03 -5.89 13.74
CA ALA A 99 -4.17 -6.97 13.30
C ALA A 99 -4.26 -8.21 14.21
N GLN A 100 -4.24 -8.01 15.52
CA GLN A 100 -4.33 -9.09 16.50
C GLN A 100 -5.65 -9.88 16.40
N SER A 101 -6.79 -9.20 16.25
CA SER A 101 -8.10 -9.88 16.18
C SER A 101 -8.31 -10.59 14.84
N LEU A 102 -7.58 -10.16 13.80
CA LEU A 102 -7.55 -10.79 12.49
C LEU A 102 -6.51 -11.91 12.37
N GLY A 103 -5.76 -12.22 13.43
CA GLY A 103 -4.79 -13.32 13.46
C GLY A 103 -3.37 -12.96 13.04
N PHE A 104 -3.07 -11.68 12.79
CA PHE A 104 -1.72 -11.22 12.48
C PHE A 104 -0.87 -11.06 13.75
N ASP A 105 0.42 -11.38 13.66
CA ASP A 105 1.38 -11.17 14.74
C ASP A 105 1.73 -9.68 14.85
N THR A 106 1.35 -9.07 15.98
CA THR A 106 1.59 -7.64 16.25
C THR A 106 3.07 -7.27 16.31
N LYS A 107 3.98 -8.24 16.51
CA LYS A 107 5.43 -8.02 16.48
C LYS A 107 5.99 -8.01 15.05
N SER A 108 5.21 -8.47 14.08
CA SER A 108 5.60 -8.62 12.67
C SER A 108 4.97 -7.60 11.72
N LEU A 109 4.08 -6.72 12.19
CA LEU A 109 3.31 -5.79 11.33
C LEU A 109 4.16 -4.92 10.40
N ARG A 110 5.41 -4.67 10.80
CA ARG A 110 6.40 -3.88 10.06
C ARG A 110 7.55 -4.74 9.50
N LYS A 111 7.36 -6.04 9.39
CA LYS A 111 8.36 -7.00 8.91
C LYS A 111 7.85 -7.74 7.69
N ALA A 112 8.72 -7.97 6.72
CA ALA A 112 8.44 -8.89 5.63
C ALA A 112 8.53 -10.34 6.11
N CYS A 113 7.65 -11.22 5.64
CA CYS A 113 7.76 -12.66 5.90
C CYS A 113 8.93 -13.28 5.13
N CYS A 114 9.03 -13.01 3.84
CA CYS A 114 10.10 -13.43 2.95
C CYS A 114 11.12 -12.31 2.80
N GLY A 115 12.30 -12.48 3.40
CA GLY A 115 13.29 -11.41 3.38
C GLY A 115 14.46 -11.66 4.31
N THR A 116 15.37 -10.69 4.32
CA THR A 116 16.53 -10.67 5.21
C THR A 116 16.82 -9.23 5.62
N GLY A 117 17.50 -9.06 6.76
CA GLY A 117 18.15 -7.81 7.13
C GLY A 117 17.32 -6.88 8.01
N GLY A 118 17.99 -6.25 8.97
CA GLY A 118 17.47 -5.20 9.84
C GLY A 118 16.21 -5.57 10.62
N ASP A 119 15.58 -4.56 11.21
CA ASP A 119 14.40 -4.72 12.06
C ASP A 119 13.12 -5.06 11.27
N HIS A 120 13.10 -4.75 9.97
CA HIS A 120 11.96 -4.93 9.08
C HIS A 120 12.06 -6.17 8.19
N ASN A 121 13.08 -7.01 8.40
CA ASN A 121 13.37 -8.20 7.60
C ASN A 121 13.40 -7.93 6.08
N PHE A 122 13.95 -6.79 5.68
CA PHE A 122 13.97 -6.35 4.29
C PHE A 122 15.34 -5.81 3.87
N SER A 123 15.78 -6.23 2.67
CA SER A 123 17.04 -5.82 2.05
C SER A 123 16.83 -5.53 0.56
N LEU A 124 17.27 -4.34 0.11
CA LEU A 124 17.28 -3.96 -1.31
C LEU A 124 18.24 -4.81 -2.16
N TRP A 125 19.26 -5.40 -1.53
CA TRP A 125 20.33 -6.12 -2.23
C TRP A 125 20.04 -7.62 -2.35
N ARG A 126 19.21 -8.16 -1.45
CA ARG A 126 18.78 -9.57 -1.44
C ARG A 126 17.28 -9.62 -1.16
N MET A 127 16.50 -9.38 -2.21
CA MET A 127 15.03 -9.41 -2.17
C MET A 127 14.51 -10.85 -2.09
N CYS A 128 13.25 -10.99 -1.68
CA CYS A 128 12.55 -12.28 -1.70
C CYS A 128 12.70 -12.97 -3.08
N GLY A 129 12.98 -14.28 -3.07
CA GLY A 129 13.23 -15.08 -4.26
C GLY A 129 14.70 -15.14 -4.71
N ALA A 130 15.58 -14.30 -4.15
CA ALA A 130 17.03 -14.50 -4.31
C ALA A 130 17.50 -15.78 -3.57
N PRO A 131 18.63 -16.40 -3.97
CA PRO A 131 19.20 -17.54 -3.27
C PRO A 131 19.35 -17.27 -1.77
N ASP A 132 19.11 -18.27 -0.93
CA ASP A 132 19.23 -18.25 0.54
C ASP A 132 18.43 -17.16 1.28
N VAL A 133 17.41 -16.56 0.65
CA VAL A 133 16.47 -15.67 1.34
C VAL A 133 15.37 -16.51 1.98
N PRO A 134 15.25 -16.55 3.32
CA PRO A 134 14.28 -17.40 4.00
C PRO A 134 12.87 -16.81 3.92
N VAL A 135 11.89 -17.71 4.07
CA VAL A 135 10.49 -17.38 4.32
C VAL A 135 10.20 -17.64 5.80
N CYS A 136 9.45 -16.74 6.43
CA CYS A 136 8.99 -16.91 7.80
C CYS A 136 8.13 -18.19 7.98
N PRO A 137 8.09 -18.79 9.17
CA PRO A 137 7.36 -20.05 9.38
C PRO A 137 5.83 -19.91 9.27
N ASN A 138 5.27 -18.74 9.58
CA ASN A 138 3.82 -18.47 9.56
C ASN A 138 3.50 -17.27 8.65
N PRO A 139 3.45 -17.45 7.31
CA PRO A 139 3.15 -16.37 6.38
C PRO A 139 1.78 -15.73 6.58
N ASP A 140 0.78 -16.51 6.99
CA ASP A 140 -0.58 -16.08 7.28
C ASP A 140 -0.69 -15.11 8.46
N GLN A 141 0.35 -15.03 9.30
CA GLN A 141 0.42 -14.10 10.44
C GLN A 141 1.16 -12.80 10.11
N HIS A 142 1.70 -12.63 8.91
CA HIS A 142 2.37 -11.41 8.46
C HIS A 142 1.46 -10.61 7.54
N ILE A 143 1.50 -9.28 7.63
CA ILE A 143 0.79 -8.42 6.67
C ILE A 143 1.58 -8.29 5.37
N SER A 144 2.92 -8.24 5.45
CA SER A 144 3.79 -8.04 4.29
C SER A 144 4.48 -9.35 3.91
N TRP A 145 4.36 -9.70 2.62
CA TRP A 145 5.05 -10.86 2.06
C TRP A 145 6.54 -10.58 1.91
N ASP A 146 6.94 -9.58 1.13
CA ASP A 146 8.33 -9.33 0.72
C ASP A 146 8.85 -7.93 1.04
N GLY A 147 8.08 -7.14 1.78
CA GLY A 147 8.37 -5.76 2.12
C GLY A 147 7.77 -4.71 1.19
N VAL A 148 7.16 -5.14 0.08
CA VAL A 148 6.42 -4.30 -0.86
C VAL A 148 5.00 -4.82 -1.07
N HIS A 149 4.83 -6.13 -1.15
CA HIS A 149 3.55 -6.78 -1.36
C HIS A 149 2.95 -7.27 -0.04
N LEU A 150 1.63 -7.37 -0.01
CA LEU A 150 0.89 -8.00 1.07
C LEU A 150 0.83 -9.52 0.87
N THR A 151 0.62 -10.26 1.94
CA THR A 151 0.40 -11.73 1.93
C THR A 151 -0.97 -12.11 1.39
#